data_AF-A0A2D9LT78-F1
#
_entry.id   AF-A0A2D9LT78-F1
#
_cell.length_a   1.000
_cell.length_b   1.000
_cell.length_c   1.000
_cell.angle_alpha   90.00
_cell.angle_beta   90.00
_cell.angle_gamma   90.00
#
_symmetry.space_group_name_H-M   'P 1'
#
loop_
_entity.id
_entity.type
_entity.pdbx_description
1 polymer ?
#
loop_
_entity_poly.entity_id
_entity_poly.type
_entity_poly.pdbx_seq_one_letter_code
_entity_poly.pdbx_strand_id
1 'polypeptide(L)'
;MNYRTVSQIVAAQDTSDGAGVKLKRSLGSPALSQLDPFLMLDEFRSDKAGDYLAGFPDHPHRGFETVTYMLAGAMQHSDHLGNRGTLAAGGVQWMTAGKGIVHSEMPKQKNGLLWGFQLWINLPARLKMMPPRYQ
;
A
#
# COMPACT_ATOMS: atom_id res chain seq x y z
N MET A 1 -31.89 14.92 7.50
CA MET A 1 -30.54 14.35 7.33
C MET A 1 -30.69 12.92 6.86
N ASN A 2 -30.14 12.56 5.70
CA ASN A 2 -30.08 11.17 5.27
C ASN A 2 -28.78 10.57 5.82
N TYR A 3 -28.90 9.61 6.73
CA TYR A 3 -27.75 8.84 7.22
C TYR A 3 -27.38 7.78 6.19
N ARG A 4 -26.08 7.57 5.99
CA ARG A 4 -25.59 6.43 5.20
C ARG A 4 -25.80 5.16 6.02
N THR A 5 -26.31 4.11 5.38
CA THR A 5 -26.38 2.76 5.96
C THR A 5 -25.30 1.89 5.37
N VAL A 6 -24.91 0.83 6.08
CA VAL A 6 -24.01 -0.20 5.54
C VAL A 6 -24.76 -0.95 4.45
N SER A 7 -24.28 -0.86 3.21
CA SER A 7 -24.85 -1.60 2.08
C SER A 7 -24.28 -3.01 1.95
N GLN A 8 -23.03 -3.22 2.38
CA GLN A 8 -22.33 -4.49 2.27
C GLN A 8 -21.20 -4.56 3.32
N ILE A 9 -20.96 -5.76 3.85
CA ILE A 9 -19.80 -6.08 4.68
C ILE A 9 -18.94 -7.08 3.89
N VAL A 10 -17.66 -6.77 3.73
CA VAL A 10 -16.70 -7.63 3.02
C VAL A 10 -15.60 -8.01 3.99
N ALA A 11 -15.47 -9.31 4.25
CA ALA A 11 -14.34 -9.83 5.03
C ALA A 11 -13.07 -9.79 4.16
N ALA A 12 -11.97 -9.29 4.74
CA ALA A 12 -10.68 -9.32 4.05
C ALA A 12 -10.17 -10.77 3.94
N GLN A 13 -9.62 -11.10 2.77
CA GLN A 13 -9.13 -12.44 2.44
C GLN A 13 -7.61 -12.48 2.59
N ASP A 14 -7.09 -13.59 3.11
CA ASP A 14 -5.64 -13.79 3.17
C ASP A 14 -5.07 -13.88 1.75
N THR A 15 -3.96 -13.18 1.51
CA THR A 15 -3.26 -13.16 0.24
C THR A 15 -1.75 -13.00 0.47
N SER A 16 -0.98 -12.99 -0.61
CA SER A 16 0.45 -12.72 -0.55
C SER A 16 0.90 -11.90 -1.75
N ASP A 17 1.85 -11.00 -1.54
CA ASP A 17 2.43 -10.14 -2.58
C ASP A 17 3.93 -9.94 -2.35
N GLY A 18 4.61 -9.22 -3.26
CA GLY A 18 6.05 -8.97 -3.19
C GLY A 18 6.86 -10.27 -3.10
N ALA A 19 7.77 -10.33 -2.13
CA ALA A 19 8.59 -11.52 -1.89
C ALA A 19 7.94 -12.50 -0.88
N GLY A 20 6.63 -12.75 -1.02
CA GLY A 20 5.88 -13.68 -0.16
C GLY A 20 5.29 -13.05 1.10
N VAL A 21 5.13 -11.74 1.11
CA VAL A 21 4.57 -10.97 2.21
C VAL A 21 3.09 -11.33 2.40
N LYS A 22 2.71 -11.79 3.59
CA LYS A 22 1.33 -12.21 3.91
C LYS A 22 0.42 -11.03 4.22
N LEU A 23 -0.63 -10.82 3.45
CA LEU A 23 -1.52 -9.67 3.54
C LEU A 23 -2.97 -10.10 3.77
N LYS A 24 -3.81 -9.15 4.18
CA LYS A 24 -5.28 -9.28 4.10
C LYS A 24 -5.83 -8.26 3.11
N ARG A 25 -6.45 -8.73 2.02
CA ARG A 25 -7.02 -7.86 0.96
C ARG A 25 -8.53 -7.76 1.07
N SER A 26 -9.04 -6.52 1.03
CA SER A 26 -10.48 -6.23 1.05
C SER A 26 -10.97 -5.67 -0.29
N LEU A 27 -10.68 -4.39 -0.58
CA LEU A 27 -10.91 -3.78 -1.89
C LEU A 27 -9.96 -4.39 -2.92
N GLY A 28 -10.45 -4.64 -4.14
CA GLY A 28 -9.71 -5.34 -5.19
C GLY A 28 -9.73 -6.87 -5.04
N SER A 29 -10.45 -7.41 -4.05
CA SER A 29 -10.74 -8.85 -3.94
C SER A 29 -11.86 -9.27 -4.91
N PRO A 30 -12.04 -10.57 -5.19
CA PRO A 30 -13.18 -11.03 -6.00
C PRO A 30 -14.56 -10.60 -5.46
N ALA A 31 -14.67 -10.43 -4.13
CA ALA A 31 -15.91 -10.01 -3.46
C ALA A 31 -16.21 -8.51 -3.61
N LEU A 32 -15.20 -7.69 -3.90
CA LEU A 32 -15.33 -6.24 -4.11
C LEU A 32 -14.22 -5.75 -5.06
N SER A 33 -14.33 -6.19 -6.31
CA SER A 33 -13.29 -6.01 -7.33
C SER A 33 -13.22 -4.59 -7.89
N GLN A 34 -14.29 -3.81 -7.76
CA GLN A 34 -14.36 -2.43 -8.24
C GLN A 34 -15.07 -1.55 -7.21
N LEU A 35 -14.39 -0.48 -6.78
CA LEU A 35 -14.97 0.57 -5.96
C LEU A 35 -14.28 1.91 -6.30
N ASP A 36 -14.56 2.47 -7.47
CA ASP A 36 -13.95 3.72 -7.93
C ASP A 36 -14.10 4.85 -6.89
N PRO A 37 -13.03 5.60 -6.54
CA PRO A 37 -11.68 5.61 -7.13
C PRO A 37 -10.67 4.64 -6.50
N PHE A 38 -11.08 3.76 -5.62
CA PHE A 38 -10.19 2.84 -4.90
C PHE A 38 -9.98 1.56 -5.69
N LEU A 39 -8.72 1.21 -5.90
CA LEU A 39 -8.32 0.03 -6.68
C LEU A 39 -8.04 -1.18 -5.78
N MET A 40 -7.46 -0.94 -4.60
CA MET A 40 -7.00 -1.99 -3.70
C MET A 40 -6.86 -1.45 -2.28
N LEU A 41 -7.18 -2.28 -1.28
CA LEU A 41 -6.86 -2.02 0.12
C LEU A 41 -6.34 -3.30 0.78
N ASP A 42 -5.07 -3.24 1.16
CA ASP A 42 -4.37 -4.30 1.87
C ASP A 42 -4.04 -3.85 3.29
N GLU A 43 -4.28 -4.75 4.25
CA GLU A 43 -3.66 -4.70 5.57
C GLU A 43 -2.41 -5.57 5.54
N PHE A 44 -1.27 -4.97 5.86
CA PHE A 44 -0.07 -5.71 6.19
C PHE A 44 0.11 -5.76 7.70
N ARG A 45 0.19 -6.96 8.27
CA ARG A 45 0.36 -7.16 9.71
C ARG A 45 1.15 -8.43 9.99
N SER A 46 2.18 -8.31 10.82
CA SER A 46 2.85 -9.46 11.41
C SER A 46 3.46 -9.13 12.77
N ASP A 47 3.40 -10.13 13.64
CA ASP A 47 4.10 -10.23 14.92
C ASP A 47 5.38 -11.09 14.82
N LYS A 48 5.64 -11.69 13.66
CA LYS A 48 6.77 -12.59 13.38
C LYS A 48 7.64 -12.02 12.27
N ALA A 49 8.88 -11.69 12.60
CA ALA A 49 9.80 -11.08 11.65
C ALA A 49 9.91 -11.84 10.30
N GLY A 50 9.89 -13.17 10.36
CA GLY A 50 9.95 -14.08 9.21
C GLY A 50 8.91 -13.84 8.12
N ASP A 51 7.68 -13.43 8.47
CA ASP A 51 6.58 -13.30 7.50
C ASP A 51 6.73 -12.09 6.56
N TYR A 52 7.66 -11.17 6.87
CA TYR A 52 7.79 -9.89 6.18
C TYR A 52 9.20 -9.50 5.80
N LEU A 53 10.24 -10.16 6.33
CA LEU A 53 11.65 -9.79 6.12
C LEU A 53 12.04 -9.52 4.65
N ALA A 54 11.43 -10.24 3.72
CA ALA A 54 11.71 -10.08 2.29
C ALA A 54 11.09 -8.81 1.67
N GLY A 55 10.08 -8.22 2.31
CA GLY A 55 9.45 -6.96 1.94
C GLY A 55 8.88 -6.95 0.52
N PHE A 56 8.83 -5.75 -0.05
CA PHE A 56 8.48 -5.52 -1.44
C PHE A 56 9.75 -5.05 -2.15
N PRO A 57 10.49 -5.95 -2.84
CA PRO A 57 11.64 -5.56 -3.63
C PRO A 57 11.24 -4.65 -4.80
N ASP A 58 12.20 -4.20 -5.60
CA ASP A 58 11.94 -3.27 -6.70
C ASP A 58 10.80 -3.75 -7.62
N HIS A 59 9.74 -2.95 -7.70
CA HIS A 59 8.56 -3.22 -8.51
C HIS A 59 7.98 -1.92 -9.11
N PRO A 60 7.30 -1.98 -10.27
CA PRO A 60 6.78 -0.80 -10.94
C PRO A 60 5.33 -0.46 -10.55
N HIS A 61 5.00 0.83 -10.54
CA HIS A 61 3.62 1.34 -10.58
C HIS A 61 3.45 2.39 -11.68
N ARG A 62 2.22 2.52 -12.21
CA ARG A 62 1.86 3.55 -13.20
C ARG A 62 0.37 3.87 -13.17
N GLY A 63 0.02 5.15 -13.27
CA GLY A 63 -1.34 5.61 -13.53
C GLY A 63 -2.28 5.65 -12.33
N PHE A 64 -1.77 5.47 -11.11
CA PHE A 64 -2.50 5.58 -9.85
C PHE A 64 -1.57 6.10 -8.74
N GLU A 65 -2.10 6.20 -7.53
CA GLU A 65 -1.37 6.59 -6.32
C GLU A 65 -1.38 5.44 -5.31
N THR A 66 -0.30 5.31 -4.54
CA THR A 66 -0.25 4.44 -3.38
C THR A 66 -0.21 5.29 -2.11
N VAL A 67 -1.02 4.92 -1.12
CA VAL A 67 -1.02 5.53 0.20
C VAL A 67 -0.69 4.46 1.21
N THR A 68 0.49 4.56 1.81
CA THR A 68 0.96 3.66 2.86
C THR A 68 0.80 4.36 4.20
N TYR A 69 0.11 3.73 5.15
CA TYR A 69 -0.09 4.26 6.51
C TYR A 69 0.38 3.25 7.55
N MET A 70 1.26 3.66 8.45
CA MET A 70 1.87 2.80 9.46
C MET A 70 1.14 2.91 10.79
N LEU A 71 0.67 1.77 11.33
CA LEU A 71 0.18 1.67 12.70
C LEU A 71 1.28 1.28 13.68
N ALA A 72 2.21 0.40 13.29
CA ALA A 72 3.32 -0.03 14.13
C ALA A 72 4.52 -0.49 13.29
N GLY A 73 5.72 -0.41 13.87
CA GLY A 73 6.97 -0.70 13.18
C GLY A 73 7.40 0.45 12.25
N ALA A 74 8.25 0.12 11.28
CA ALA A 74 8.69 1.06 10.26
C ALA A 74 8.98 0.34 8.94
N MET A 75 8.90 1.08 7.83
CA MET A 75 9.33 0.64 6.50
C MET A 75 10.31 1.65 5.90
N GLN A 76 11.35 1.16 5.25
CA GLN A 76 12.24 1.94 4.42
C GLN A 76 11.78 1.86 2.97
N HIS A 77 11.61 3.02 2.38
CA HIS A 77 11.28 3.18 0.98
C HIS A 77 12.51 3.64 0.19
N SER A 78 12.64 3.19 -1.05
CA SER A 78 13.64 3.67 -2.02
C SER A 78 13.10 3.58 -3.45
N ASP A 79 13.50 4.49 -4.34
CA ASP A 79 13.08 4.46 -5.75
C ASP A 79 14.24 4.67 -6.76
N HIS A 80 13.95 4.43 -8.04
CA HIS A 80 14.87 4.61 -9.15
C HIS A 80 15.24 6.08 -9.47
N LEU A 81 14.56 7.06 -8.85
CA LEU A 81 14.87 8.50 -8.96
C LEU A 81 15.81 8.97 -7.84
N GLY A 82 16.17 8.07 -6.92
CA GLY A 82 17.06 8.33 -5.80
C GLY A 82 16.36 8.79 -4.53
N ASN A 83 15.01 8.86 -4.50
CA ASN A 83 14.29 9.18 -3.28
C ASN A 83 14.40 8.03 -2.29
N ARG A 84 14.55 8.37 -1.01
CA ARG A 84 14.61 7.40 0.10
C ARG A 84 13.92 7.99 1.32
N GLY A 85 13.25 7.14 2.08
CA GLY A 85 12.54 7.56 3.29
C GLY A 85 12.39 6.41 4.28
N THR A 86 12.18 6.74 5.55
CA THR A 86 11.73 5.76 6.56
C THR A 86 10.38 6.22 7.08
N LEU A 87 9.37 5.39 6.84
CA LEU A 87 8.02 5.59 7.32
C LEU A 87 7.83 4.82 8.62
N ALA A 88 7.71 5.52 9.74
CA ALA A 88 7.50 4.92 11.06
C ALA A 88 6.02 4.99 11.48
N ALA A 89 5.66 4.31 12.56
CA ALA A 89 4.33 4.33 13.16
C ALA A 89 3.74 5.76 13.27
N GLY A 90 2.49 5.93 12.82
CA GLY A 90 1.79 7.20 12.70
C GLY A 90 2.09 7.97 11.40
N GLY A 91 3.10 7.55 10.63
CA GLY A 91 3.46 8.17 9.36
C GLY A 91 2.57 7.74 8.20
N VAL A 92 2.39 8.66 7.26
CA VAL A 92 1.77 8.42 5.95
C VAL A 92 2.80 8.70 4.86
N GLN A 93 2.82 7.87 3.83
CA GLN A 93 3.48 8.16 2.56
C GLN A 93 2.43 8.15 1.46
N TRP A 94 2.30 9.28 0.75
CA TRP A 94 1.41 9.36 -0.41
C TRP A 94 2.25 9.51 -1.69
N MET A 95 2.37 8.41 -2.43
CA MET A 95 3.13 8.36 -3.67
C MET A 95 2.19 8.44 -4.88
N THR A 96 2.31 9.50 -5.67
CA THR A 96 1.72 9.55 -7.01
C THR A 96 2.66 8.83 -7.98
N ALA A 97 2.27 7.69 -8.56
CA ALA A 97 3.12 6.98 -9.53
C ALA A 97 3.12 7.67 -10.91
N GLY A 98 1.99 8.26 -11.31
CA GLY A 98 1.86 9.00 -12.58
C GLY A 98 2.38 8.19 -13.77
N LYS A 99 3.27 8.79 -14.58
CA LYS A 99 3.85 8.17 -15.78
C LYS A 99 4.69 6.91 -15.51
N GLY A 100 5.09 6.66 -14.27
CA GLY A 100 5.82 5.46 -13.88
C GLY A 100 6.79 5.69 -12.73
N ILE A 101 6.87 4.74 -11.81
CA ILE A 101 7.90 4.67 -10.78
C ILE A 101 8.27 3.22 -10.49
N VAL A 102 9.57 2.93 -10.38
CA VAL A 102 10.09 1.67 -9.81
C VAL A 102 10.59 1.98 -8.41
N HIS A 103 10.10 1.23 -7.43
CA HIS A 103 10.45 1.41 -6.02
C HIS A 103 10.42 0.11 -5.21
N SER A 104 11.00 0.16 -4.01
CA SER A 104 10.94 -0.88 -2.99
C SER A 104 10.40 -0.34 -1.66
N GLU A 105 9.81 -1.24 -0.88
CA GLU A 105 9.28 -1.01 0.47
C GLU A 105 9.75 -2.16 1.39
N MET A 106 10.81 -1.89 2.14
CA MET A 106 11.53 -2.89 2.93
C MET A 106 11.28 -2.66 4.43
N PRO A 107 10.85 -3.67 5.20
CA PRO A 107 10.58 -3.47 6.61
C PRO A 107 11.83 -3.15 7.43
N LYS A 108 11.66 -2.26 8.41
CA LYS A 108 12.63 -1.90 9.45
C LYS A 108 12.03 -2.25 10.81
N GLN A 109 11.99 -3.54 11.09
CA GLN A 109 11.34 -4.03 12.31
C GLN A 109 12.22 -3.81 13.55
N LYS A 110 11.55 -3.49 14.66
CA LYS A 110 12.06 -3.68 16.02
C LYS A 110 11.11 -4.66 16.69
N ASN A 111 11.63 -5.79 17.18
CA ASN A 111 10.86 -6.84 17.86
C ASN A 111 9.78 -7.52 16.99
N GLY A 112 9.98 -7.61 15.68
CA GLY A 112 9.12 -8.38 14.77
C GLY A 112 7.77 -7.76 14.40
N LEU A 113 7.32 -6.71 15.11
CA LEU A 113 6.04 -6.06 14.83
C LEU A 113 6.12 -5.15 13.59
N LEU A 114 5.26 -5.41 12.63
CA LEU A 114 4.96 -4.54 11.49
C LEU A 114 3.45 -4.49 11.30
N TRP A 115 2.88 -3.29 11.21
CA TRP A 115 1.44 -3.15 10.97
C TRP A 115 1.13 -1.86 10.23
N GLY A 116 0.33 -1.95 9.19
CA GLY A 116 -0.21 -0.81 8.48
C GLY A 116 -1.12 -1.21 7.33
N PHE A 117 -1.46 -0.23 6.52
CA PHE A 117 -2.33 -0.38 5.36
C PHE A 117 -1.69 0.20 4.12
N GLN A 118 -2.02 -0.38 2.97
CA GLN A 118 -1.74 0.19 1.67
C GLN A 118 -3.02 0.31 0.85
N LEU A 119 -3.33 1.53 0.42
CA LEU A 119 -4.48 1.87 -0.38
C LEU A 119 -4.02 2.36 -1.75
N TRP A 120 -4.61 1.83 -2.82
CA TRP A 120 -4.38 2.33 -4.17
C TRP A 120 -5.55 3.18 -4.65
N ILE A 121 -5.24 4.37 -5.15
CA ILE A 121 -6.23 5.36 -5.60
C ILE A 121 -6.00 5.66 -7.08
N ASN A 122 -7.02 5.41 -7.89
CA ASN A 122 -7.00 5.64 -9.31
C ASN A 122 -6.79 7.12 -9.64
N LEU A 123 -5.89 7.43 -10.58
CA LEU A 123 -5.79 8.78 -11.13
C LEU A 123 -6.80 8.96 -12.27
N PRO A 124 -7.46 10.13 -12.37
CA PRO A 124 -8.19 10.52 -13.57
C PRO A 124 -7.30 10.44 -14.81
N ALA A 125 -7.89 10.11 -15.97
CA ALA A 125 -7.14 9.90 -17.22
C ALA A 125 -6.11 11.00 -17.53
N ARG A 126 -6.50 12.27 -17.36
CA ARG A 126 -5.64 13.45 -17.60
C ARG A 126 -4.40 13.53 -16.70
N LEU A 127 -4.39 12.82 -15.56
CA LEU A 127 -3.29 12.82 -14.58
C LEU A 127 -2.43 11.56 -14.65
N LYS A 128 -2.86 10.50 -15.35
CA LYS A 128 -2.13 9.21 -15.38
C LYS A 128 -0.70 9.30 -15.92
N MET A 129 -0.36 10.38 -16.63
CA MET A 129 0.97 10.60 -17.23
C MET A 129 1.75 11.76 -16.60
N MET A 130 1.30 12.29 -15.45
CA MET A 130 2.06 13.32 -14.72
C MET A 130 3.37 12.75 -14.16
N PRO A 131 4.38 13.59 -13.86
CA PRO A 131 5.59 13.14 -13.15
C PRO A 131 5.24 12.51 -11.79
N PRO A 132 5.99 11.48 -11.35
CA PRO A 132 5.80 10.92 -10.01
C PRO A 132 6.17 11.95 -8.93
N ARG A 133 5.53 11.85 -7.77
CA ARG A 133 5.80 12.72 -6.61
C ARG A 133 5.46 12.02 -5.29
N TYR A 134 6.01 12.54 -4.20
CA TYR A 134 5.70 12.15 -2.83
C TYR A 134 5.11 13.32 -2.04
N GLN A 135 4.31 13.00 -1.03
CA GLN A 135 3.87 13.90 0.05
C GLN A 135 4.12 13.20 1.39
#